data_AF-A0AA96Z432-F1
#
_entry.id   AF-A0AA96Z432-F1
#
_cell.length_a   1.000
_cell.length_b   1.000
_cell.length_c   1.000
_cell.angle_alpha   90.00
_cell.angle_beta   90.00
_cell.angle_gamma   90.00
#
_symmetry.space_group_name_H-M   'P 1'
#
loop_
_entity.id
_entity.type
_entity.pdbx_description
1 polymer ?
#
loop_
_entity_poly.entity_id
_entity_poly.type
_entity_poly.pdbx_seq_one_letter_code
_entity_poly.pdbx_strand_id
1 'polypeptide(L)'
;MQDNKKQPTFFIHDYETFGKRPALDRPAQFAGVRTDLDFNIIEEPEVFYCAPADDYLPQPEAVMITGITPQVALSQGVNEAEFAKRIHAAFSVPNTCIMGYNNIRFDDEVTRNIFYRNFYDPYAYSWQQGNSRWDLLDTLRACFALRPEGLQWPENEDGLPSMRLEHLTKANGVAHENAHDAMSDVLATINMAKLLKAAQPRMFDYFYQLRNKNKISQLIDIVEITPLVHVSGMFGALRSYVSLVAPLAWHPDNKNAVIMCDLSADISPLVELDVQQLRTRLYTPKAELAGASPVPVKLVHINKCPILAPEKTLRPEDAERTGVDRDLCMRNLETLRKNPEIRNKLIELFSEPQVFTESDDVDTQIYNGFFSPSDRSTMDIIRETSPQNLPALELSFEDKRMKELFFRYKARNYPATLSYDEQQHWLQHRRDYFSEERLTEYMQQIQLLLVEHQHDEKRCQQLKALISYARDLAS
;
A
#
# COMPACT_ATOMS: atom_id res chain seq x y z
N MET A 1 -1.01 -35.57 -19.47
CA MET A 1 -1.19 -35.19 -18.05
C MET A 1 -1.76 -33.76 -18.05
N GLN A 2 -3.06 -33.69 -18.31
CA GLN A 2 -3.87 -32.48 -18.38
C GLN A 2 -4.89 -32.56 -17.24
N ASP A 3 -5.36 -31.42 -16.74
CA ASP A 3 -6.38 -31.24 -15.69
C ASP A 3 -5.99 -31.41 -14.22
N ASN A 4 -4.93 -30.72 -13.80
CA ASN A 4 -4.97 -30.10 -12.47
C ASN A 4 -5.54 -28.68 -12.67
N LYS A 5 -6.85 -28.50 -12.48
CA LYS A 5 -7.41 -27.15 -12.22
C LYS A 5 -6.53 -26.54 -11.13
N LYS A 6 -5.70 -25.53 -11.48
CA LYS A 6 -4.68 -24.98 -10.57
C LYS A 6 -5.36 -24.62 -9.25
N GLN A 7 -5.05 -25.37 -8.19
CA GLN A 7 -5.62 -25.18 -6.86
C GLN A 7 -5.37 -23.73 -6.41
N PRO A 8 -6.29 -23.11 -5.65
CA PRO A 8 -6.02 -21.79 -5.09
C PRO A 8 -4.77 -21.80 -4.22
N THR A 9 -3.93 -20.78 -4.35
CA THR A 9 -2.69 -20.62 -3.56
C THR A 9 -2.62 -19.24 -2.93
N PHE A 10 -1.80 -19.10 -1.89
CA PHE A 10 -1.33 -17.79 -1.46
C PHE A 10 0.06 -17.53 -2.02
N PHE A 11 0.33 -16.29 -2.38
CA PHE A 11 1.70 -15.81 -2.58
C PHE A 11 1.95 -14.72 -1.55
N ILE A 12 2.79 -15.02 -0.56
CA ILE A 12 3.11 -14.10 0.53
C ILE A 12 4.39 -13.39 0.16
N HIS A 13 4.40 -12.06 0.22
CA HIS A 13 5.55 -11.26 -0.19
C HIS A 13 5.75 -10.04 0.71
N ASP A 14 6.95 -9.47 0.60
CA ASP A 14 7.36 -8.22 1.26
C ASP A 14 8.45 -7.52 0.42
N TYR A 15 8.52 -6.19 0.53
CA TYR A 15 9.60 -5.39 -0.08
C TYR A 15 10.38 -4.63 0.97
N GLU A 16 11.70 -4.64 0.81
CA GLU A 16 12.54 -3.58 1.36
C GLU A 16 12.74 -2.49 0.30
N THR A 17 12.46 -1.24 0.65
CA THR A 17 12.56 -0.10 -0.27
C THR A 17 13.58 0.93 0.22
N PHE A 18 14.06 1.76 -0.72
CA PHE A 18 14.93 2.88 -0.41
C PHE A 18 14.18 4.12 0.10
N GLY A 19 12.89 4.00 0.42
CA GLY A 19 12.10 5.09 0.97
C GLY A 19 10.60 4.82 0.99
N LYS A 20 9.87 5.73 1.64
CA LYS A 20 8.44 5.56 1.98
C LYS A 20 7.44 5.96 0.89
N ARG A 21 7.86 6.54 -0.24
CA ARG A 21 6.98 7.03 -1.31
C ARG A 21 7.00 6.03 -2.47
N PRO A 22 5.97 5.17 -2.65
CA PRO A 22 6.02 4.05 -3.60
C PRO A 22 6.28 4.42 -5.07
N ALA A 23 5.89 5.63 -5.48
CA ALA A 23 6.11 6.14 -6.84
C ALA A 23 7.53 6.69 -7.05
N LEU A 24 8.08 7.39 -6.05
CA LEU A 24 9.33 8.15 -6.17
C LEU A 24 10.55 7.41 -5.64
N ASP A 25 10.37 6.61 -4.58
CA ASP A 25 11.42 5.78 -4.01
C ASP A 25 11.48 4.43 -4.74
N ARG A 26 12.68 3.85 -4.78
CA ARG A 26 12.95 2.62 -5.56
C ARG A 26 12.94 1.38 -4.65
N PRO A 27 12.50 0.21 -5.15
CA PRO A 27 12.68 -1.04 -4.42
C PRO A 27 14.17 -1.34 -4.24
N ALA A 28 14.53 -1.99 -3.13
CA ALA A 28 15.88 -2.47 -2.86
C ALA A 28 15.95 -4.00 -2.92
N GLN A 29 14.99 -4.67 -2.27
CA GLN A 29 14.87 -6.14 -2.23
C GLN A 29 13.39 -6.53 -2.33
N PHE A 30 13.15 -7.71 -2.90
CA PHE A 30 11.87 -8.40 -2.84
C PHE A 30 12.09 -9.80 -2.28
N ALA A 31 11.17 -10.24 -1.42
CA ALA A 31 11.05 -11.63 -1.05
C ALA A 31 9.61 -12.10 -1.22
N GLY A 32 9.43 -13.37 -1.59
CA GLY A 32 8.12 -13.97 -1.61
C GLY A 32 8.14 -15.48 -1.73
N VAL A 33 7.07 -16.12 -1.27
CA VAL A 33 6.94 -17.58 -1.33
C VAL A 33 5.49 -17.99 -1.55
N ARG A 34 5.30 -19.06 -2.31
CA ARG A 34 4.00 -19.65 -2.55
C ARG A 34 3.65 -20.68 -1.48
N THR A 35 2.40 -20.63 -1.03
CA THR A 35 1.84 -21.63 -0.12
C THR A 35 0.50 -22.16 -0.61
N ASP A 36 0.12 -23.34 -0.11
CA ASP A 36 -1.27 -23.82 -0.22
C ASP A 36 -2.20 -23.03 0.72
N LEU A 37 -3.50 -23.37 0.74
CA LEU A 37 -4.48 -22.67 1.59
C LEU A 37 -4.30 -22.92 3.10
N ASP A 38 -3.45 -23.88 3.49
CA ASP A 38 -3.07 -24.18 4.87
C ASP A 38 -1.71 -23.58 5.24
N PHE A 39 -1.18 -22.72 4.38
CA PHE A 39 0.08 -22.01 4.53
C PHE A 39 1.31 -22.93 4.58
N ASN A 40 1.22 -24.12 3.97
CA ASN A 40 2.40 -24.96 3.74
C ASN A 40 3.15 -24.42 2.51
N ILE A 41 4.45 -24.22 2.63
CA ILE A 41 5.30 -23.79 1.50
C ILE A 41 5.30 -24.88 0.44
N ILE A 42 5.01 -24.51 -0.81
CA ILE A 42 4.89 -25.44 -1.94
C ILE A 42 5.86 -25.15 -3.10
N GLU A 43 6.59 -24.04 -3.03
CA GLU A 43 7.62 -23.64 -3.99
C GLU A 43 8.82 -23.07 -3.22
N GLU A 44 9.99 -23.07 -3.86
CA GLU A 44 11.19 -22.44 -3.28
C GLU A 44 10.95 -20.93 -3.09
N PRO A 45 11.38 -20.35 -1.95
CA PRO A 45 11.32 -18.90 -1.75
C PRO A 45 12.12 -18.13 -2.80
N GLU A 46 11.53 -17.04 -3.30
CA GLU A 46 12.19 -16.10 -4.19
C GLU A 46 12.73 -14.92 -3.38
N VAL A 47 14.04 -14.65 -3.45
CA VAL A 47 14.68 -13.48 -2.85
C VAL A 47 15.64 -12.88 -3.85
N PHE A 48 15.46 -11.60 -4.19
CA PHE A 48 16.34 -10.91 -5.13
C PHE A 48 16.33 -9.39 -4.94
N TYR A 49 17.41 -8.73 -5.38
CA TYR A 49 17.61 -7.29 -5.21
C TYR A 49 17.31 -6.52 -6.51
N CYS A 50 16.94 -5.25 -6.37
CA CYS A 50 16.79 -4.30 -7.47
C CYS A 50 17.93 -3.28 -7.46
N ALA A 51 18.71 -3.24 -8.52
CA ALA A 51 19.74 -2.24 -8.73
C ALA A 51 19.07 -0.86 -8.93
N PRO A 52 19.37 0.16 -8.09
CA PRO A 52 18.86 1.51 -8.31
C PRO A 52 19.48 2.12 -9.58
N ALA A 53 18.69 2.87 -10.34
CA ALA A 53 19.19 3.61 -11.50
C ALA A 53 20.02 4.84 -11.06
N ASP A 54 20.78 5.42 -12.00
CA ASP A 54 21.72 6.52 -11.77
C ASP A 54 21.05 7.91 -11.63
N ASP A 55 19.73 7.95 -11.47
CA ASP A 55 18.90 9.15 -11.32
C ASP A 55 18.20 9.24 -9.95
N TYR A 56 18.73 8.55 -8.93
CA TYR A 56 18.07 8.43 -7.63
C TYR A 56 19.03 8.34 -6.43
N LEU A 57 18.65 8.99 -5.32
CA LEU A 57 19.29 8.85 -4.01
C LEU A 57 18.34 8.18 -3.00
N PRO A 58 18.76 7.10 -2.31
CA PRO A 58 17.99 6.48 -1.23
C PRO A 58 17.75 7.40 -0.03
N GLN A 59 16.60 7.29 0.64
CA GLN A 59 16.37 7.94 1.94
C GLN A 59 17.33 7.32 2.97
N PRO A 60 18.15 8.13 3.68
CA PRO A 60 19.14 7.59 4.61
C PRO A 60 18.54 6.75 5.74
N GLU A 61 17.38 7.15 6.26
CA GLU A 61 16.67 6.42 7.31
C GLU A 61 16.17 5.05 6.83
N ALA A 62 15.71 4.96 5.58
CA ALA A 62 15.30 3.67 5.00
C ALA A 62 16.49 2.72 4.95
N VAL A 63 17.65 3.17 4.47
CA VAL A 63 18.87 2.35 4.43
C VAL A 63 19.34 1.92 5.83
N MET A 64 19.11 2.73 6.86
CA MET A 64 19.41 2.33 8.24
C MET A 64 18.43 1.28 8.80
N ILE A 65 17.16 1.33 8.38
CA ILE A 65 16.13 0.37 8.78
C ILE A 65 16.36 -0.98 8.08
N THR A 66 16.42 -0.96 6.74
CA THR A 66 16.57 -2.18 5.92
C THR A 66 17.97 -2.77 6.01
N GLY A 67 18.95 -1.91 6.27
CA GLY A 67 20.37 -2.25 6.22
C GLY A 67 20.94 -2.50 4.83
N ILE A 68 20.16 -2.29 3.77
CA ILE A 68 20.56 -2.51 2.38
C ILE A 68 21.09 -1.19 1.82
N THR A 69 22.39 -1.13 1.51
CA THR A 69 22.98 0.04 0.84
C THR A 69 22.77 -0.04 -0.68
N PRO A 70 22.78 1.10 -1.40
CA PRO A 70 22.70 1.08 -2.86
C PRO A 70 23.84 0.26 -3.50
N GLN A 71 25.03 0.20 -2.89
CA GLN A 71 26.14 -0.64 -3.36
C GLN A 71 25.82 -2.14 -3.28
N VAL A 72 25.15 -2.59 -2.21
CA VAL A 72 24.69 -3.98 -2.09
C VAL A 72 23.67 -4.27 -3.19
N ALA A 73 22.66 -3.42 -3.34
CA ALA A 73 21.61 -3.60 -4.34
C ALA A 73 22.15 -3.53 -5.79
N LEU A 74 23.14 -2.68 -6.08
CA LEU A 74 23.82 -2.62 -7.37
C LEU A 74 24.64 -3.87 -7.68
N SER A 75 25.32 -4.43 -6.67
CA SER A 75 26.22 -5.59 -6.87
C SER A 75 25.47 -6.93 -6.92
N GLN A 76 24.36 -7.05 -6.19
CA GLN A 76 23.59 -8.29 -6.08
C GLN A 76 22.29 -8.27 -6.90
N GLY A 77 21.84 -7.09 -7.30
CA GLY A 77 20.55 -6.90 -7.94
C GLY A 77 20.56 -6.98 -9.46
N VAL A 78 19.35 -6.96 -10.00
CA VAL A 78 19.07 -6.81 -11.43
C VAL A 78 18.46 -5.44 -11.68
N ASN A 79 18.43 -4.98 -12.94
CA ASN A 79 17.72 -3.75 -13.28
C ASN A 79 16.20 -3.87 -12.99
N GLU A 80 15.51 -2.73 -12.90
CA GLU A 80 14.09 -2.71 -12.51
C GLU A 80 13.20 -3.45 -13.51
N ALA A 81 13.57 -3.51 -14.80
CA ALA A 81 12.85 -4.27 -15.82
C ALA A 81 12.85 -5.79 -15.57
N GLU A 82 14.01 -6.37 -15.26
CA GLU A 82 14.12 -7.79 -14.90
C GLU A 82 13.52 -8.07 -13.51
N PHE A 83 13.68 -7.14 -12.57
CA PHE A 83 13.02 -7.19 -11.25
C PHE A 83 11.50 -7.27 -11.40
N ALA A 84 10.91 -6.37 -12.18
CA ALA A 84 9.48 -6.34 -12.49
C ALA A 84 9.00 -7.63 -13.16
N LYS A 85 9.79 -8.16 -14.09
CA LYS A 85 9.48 -9.40 -14.80
C LYS A 85 9.35 -10.60 -13.86
N ARG A 86 10.27 -10.75 -12.91
CA ARG A 86 10.23 -11.84 -11.92
C ARG A 86 9.01 -11.75 -11.02
N ILE A 87 8.76 -10.56 -10.46
CA ILE A 87 7.57 -10.31 -9.62
C ILE A 87 6.29 -10.58 -10.40
N HIS A 88 6.19 -10.07 -11.63
CA HIS A 88 5.02 -10.28 -12.48
C HIS A 88 4.80 -11.77 -12.77
N ALA A 89 5.86 -12.54 -13.03
CA ALA A 89 5.77 -13.98 -13.25
C ALA A 89 5.22 -14.71 -12.00
N ALA A 90 5.72 -14.37 -10.82
CA ALA A 90 5.27 -14.94 -9.56
C ALA A 90 3.81 -14.57 -9.24
N PHE A 91 3.42 -13.31 -9.47
CA PHE A 91 2.09 -12.80 -9.15
C PHE A 91 1.01 -13.22 -10.16
N SER A 92 1.39 -13.51 -11.41
CA SER A 92 0.44 -13.81 -12.49
C SER A 92 0.08 -15.29 -12.62
N VAL A 93 0.50 -16.14 -11.68
CA VAL A 93 0.04 -17.53 -11.62
C VAL A 93 -1.47 -17.55 -11.34
N PRO A 94 -2.30 -18.27 -12.13
CA PRO A 94 -3.75 -18.35 -11.92
C PRO A 94 -4.15 -18.79 -10.51
N ASN A 95 -5.29 -18.29 -10.04
CA ASN A 95 -5.88 -18.58 -8.72
C ASN A 95 -4.96 -18.25 -7.53
N THR A 96 -4.09 -17.24 -7.66
CA THR A 96 -3.22 -16.76 -6.58
C THR A 96 -3.90 -15.67 -5.76
N CYS A 97 -3.86 -15.79 -4.43
CA CYS A 97 -4.14 -14.70 -3.51
C CYS A 97 -2.81 -14.07 -3.08
N ILE A 98 -2.47 -12.91 -3.67
CA ILE A 98 -1.26 -12.15 -3.34
C ILE A 98 -1.50 -11.40 -2.02
N MET A 99 -0.68 -11.62 -1.01
CA MET A 99 -0.85 -10.98 0.29
C MET A 99 0.48 -10.71 1.00
N GLY A 100 0.44 -9.85 2.01
CA GLY A 100 1.55 -9.59 2.90
C GLY A 100 1.03 -8.99 4.21
N TYR A 101 1.87 -8.18 4.85
CA TYR A 101 1.53 -7.43 6.04
C TYR A 101 1.53 -5.93 5.72
N ASN A 102 0.37 -5.27 5.72
CA ASN A 102 0.21 -3.87 5.28
C ASN A 102 0.44 -3.65 3.76
N ASN A 103 0.45 -4.72 2.96
CA ASN A 103 0.77 -4.66 1.54
C ASN A 103 -0.21 -3.78 0.75
N ILE A 104 -1.50 -3.78 1.09
CA ILE A 104 -2.51 -3.04 0.30
C ILE A 104 -2.25 -1.53 0.28
N ARG A 105 -1.61 -1.00 1.33
CA ARG A 105 -1.35 0.44 1.48
C ARG A 105 0.09 0.82 1.11
N PHE A 106 0.98 -0.15 0.94
CA PHE A 106 2.39 0.10 0.65
C PHE A 106 2.91 -0.77 -0.49
N ASP A 107 3.14 -2.06 -0.27
CA ASP A 107 3.79 -2.96 -1.23
C ASP A 107 3.02 -3.14 -2.55
N ASP A 108 1.69 -3.12 -2.50
CA ASP A 108 0.83 -3.13 -3.68
C ASP A 108 1.00 -1.84 -4.50
N GLU A 109 1.23 -0.70 -3.83
CA GLU A 109 1.52 0.58 -4.47
C GLU A 109 2.93 0.57 -5.07
N VAL A 110 3.91 -0.04 -4.40
CA VAL A 110 5.26 -0.26 -4.93
C VAL A 110 5.19 -1.13 -6.19
N THR A 111 4.48 -2.27 -6.11
CA THR A 111 4.25 -3.19 -7.24
C THR A 111 3.59 -2.47 -8.42
N ARG A 112 2.53 -1.70 -8.17
CA ARG A 112 1.84 -0.91 -9.20
C ARG A 112 2.80 0.03 -9.92
N ASN A 113 3.62 0.75 -9.18
CA ASN A 113 4.56 1.72 -9.75
C ASN A 113 5.72 1.01 -10.49
N ILE A 114 6.23 -0.11 -9.97
CA ILE A 114 7.21 -0.95 -10.68
C ILE A 114 6.63 -1.42 -12.01
N PHE A 115 5.40 -1.96 -12.02
CA PHE A 115 4.76 -2.41 -13.25
C PHE A 115 4.49 -1.27 -14.23
N TYR A 116 3.99 -0.14 -13.74
CA TYR A 116 3.78 1.08 -14.51
C TYR A 116 5.04 1.58 -15.20
N ARG A 117 6.16 1.69 -14.47
CA ARG A 117 7.46 2.13 -15.03
C ARG A 117 8.07 1.14 -16.01
N ASN A 118 7.68 -0.14 -15.94
CA ASN A 118 8.28 -1.24 -16.71
C ASN A 118 7.27 -1.90 -17.66
N PHE A 119 6.22 -1.17 -18.08
CA PHE A 119 5.28 -1.56 -19.12
C PHE A 119 4.45 -2.83 -18.86
N TYR A 120 4.28 -3.20 -17.59
CA TYR A 120 3.30 -4.21 -17.17
C TYR A 120 1.98 -3.53 -16.79
N ASP A 121 0.84 -4.22 -16.98
CA ASP A 121 -0.44 -3.72 -16.46
C ASP A 121 -0.37 -3.63 -14.92
N PRO A 122 -0.53 -2.42 -14.33
CA PRO A 122 -0.34 -2.25 -12.88
C PRO A 122 -1.36 -2.96 -12.01
N TYR A 123 -2.47 -3.45 -12.59
CA TYR A 123 -3.64 -3.92 -11.85
C TYR A 123 -3.97 -5.38 -12.14
N ALA A 124 -3.67 -5.88 -13.35
CA ALA A 124 -4.06 -7.21 -13.84
C ALA A 124 -3.75 -8.36 -12.87
N TYR A 125 -2.55 -8.35 -12.26
CA TYR A 125 -2.10 -9.39 -11.34
C TYR A 125 -3.07 -9.66 -10.17
N SER A 126 -3.86 -8.64 -9.79
CA SER A 126 -4.73 -8.66 -8.62
C SER A 126 -6.13 -9.24 -8.86
N TRP A 127 -6.51 -9.53 -10.11
CA TRP A 127 -7.86 -9.97 -10.46
C TRP A 127 -7.97 -10.91 -11.66
N GLN A 128 -7.03 -10.86 -12.61
CA GLN A 128 -7.07 -11.74 -13.78
C GLN A 128 -6.84 -13.20 -13.37
N GLN A 129 -7.37 -14.13 -14.17
CA GLN A 129 -7.14 -15.57 -14.01
C GLN A 129 -7.54 -16.13 -12.62
N GLY A 130 -8.56 -15.52 -11.98
CA GLY A 130 -9.02 -15.93 -10.66
C GLY A 130 -8.17 -15.41 -9.51
N ASN A 131 -7.21 -14.52 -9.77
CA ASN A 131 -6.36 -13.95 -8.74
C ASN A 131 -7.14 -12.98 -7.84
N SER A 132 -6.57 -12.76 -6.66
CA SER A 132 -7.08 -11.82 -5.67
C SER A 132 -5.94 -11.24 -4.85
N ARG A 133 -6.24 -10.27 -4.00
CA ARG A 133 -5.30 -9.77 -2.99
C ARG A 133 -5.90 -9.86 -1.61
N TRP A 134 -5.04 -9.86 -0.59
CA TRP A 134 -5.44 -9.76 0.80
C TRP A 134 -4.34 -9.11 1.65
N ASP A 135 -4.64 -8.78 2.90
CA ASP A 135 -3.71 -8.12 3.82
C ASP A 135 -3.95 -8.64 5.23
N LEU A 136 -2.89 -9.12 5.88
CA LEU A 136 -2.98 -9.71 7.20
C LEU A 136 -3.19 -8.66 8.30
N LEU A 137 -2.72 -7.42 8.12
CA LEU A 137 -2.71 -6.39 9.16
C LEU A 137 -4.12 -6.04 9.63
N ASP A 138 -5.02 -5.66 8.71
CA ASP A 138 -6.39 -5.30 9.08
C ASP A 138 -7.17 -6.54 9.56
N THR A 139 -6.79 -7.76 9.12
CA THR A 139 -7.37 -9.02 9.63
C THR A 139 -6.97 -9.29 11.08
N LEU A 140 -5.72 -9.02 11.47
CA LEU A 140 -5.26 -9.11 12.86
C LEU A 140 -5.90 -8.03 13.74
N ARG A 141 -6.04 -6.80 13.23
CA ARG A 141 -6.83 -5.76 13.92
C ARG A 141 -8.26 -6.22 14.16
N ALA A 142 -8.87 -6.90 13.19
CA ALA A 142 -10.22 -7.44 13.33
C ALA A 142 -10.29 -8.53 14.40
N CYS A 143 -9.28 -9.42 14.46
CA CYS A 143 -9.14 -10.39 15.52
C CYS A 143 -9.07 -9.71 16.88
N PHE A 144 -8.15 -8.77 17.07
CA PHE A 144 -8.00 -8.03 18.32
C PHE A 144 -9.30 -7.32 18.73
N ALA A 145 -9.96 -6.65 17.79
CA ALA A 145 -11.17 -5.89 18.08
C ALA A 145 -12.37 -6.78 18.38
N LEU A 146 -12.54 -7.91 17.68
CA LEU A 146 -13.78 -8.68 17.70
C LEU A 146 -13.64 -10.03 18.41
N ARG A 147 -12.53 -10.73 18.26
CA ARG A 147 -12.31 -12.09 18.78
C ARG A 147 -10.85 -12.24 19.26
N PRO A 148 -10.45 -11.54 20.33
CA PRO A 148 -9.04 -11.47 20.74
C PRO A 148 -8.53 -12.80 21.32
N GLU A 149 -9.41 -13.72 21.69
CA GLU A 149 -9.06 -14.97 22.35
C GLU A 149 -8.17 -15.84 21.43
N GLY A 150 -7.14 -16.46 22.02
CA GLY A 150 -6.23 -17.39 21.32
C GLY A 150 -4.94 -16.76 20.77
N LEU A 151 -4.78 -15.44 20.84
CA LEU A 151 -3.53 -14.73 20.53
C LEU A 151 -3.13 -13.81 21.69
N GLN A 152 -1.83 -13.56 21.82
CA GLN A 152 -1.27 -12.57 22.73
C GLN A 152 -1.11 -11.23 22.00
N TRP A 153 -1.63 -10.16 22.60
CA TRP A 153 -1.66 -8.83 22.02
C TRP A 153 -0.67 -7.92 22.77
N PRO A 154 0.49 -7.60 22.16
CA PRO A 154 1.49 -6.75 22.81
C PRO A 154 0.99 -5.30 22.90
N GLU A 155 1.47 -4.59 23.89
CA GLU A 155 1.28 -3.14 24.02
C GLU A 155 2.54 -2.40 23.56
N ASN A 156 2.36 -1.16 23.09
CA ASN A 156 3.45 -0.23 22.80
C ASN A 156 3.86 0.54 24.08
N GLU A 157 4.79 1.48 23.96
CA GLU A 157 5.29 2.29 25.07
C GLU A 157 4.20 3.17 25.73
N ASP A 158 3.11 3.45 25.00
CA ASP A 158 1.96 4.23 25.49
C ASP A 158 0.88 3.35 26.16
N GLY A 159 1.10 2.04 26.30
CA GLY A 159 0.09 1.09 26.81
C GLY A 159 -1.04 0.79 25.83
N LEU A 160 -0.85 1.08 24.53
CA LEU A 160 -1.83 0.84 23.46
C LEU A 160 -1.47 -0.43 22.69
N PRO A 161 -2.46 -1.15 22.11
CA PRO A 161 -2.19 -2.37 21.35
C PRO A 161 -1.25 -2.09 20.17
N SER A 162 -0.19 -2.89 20.05
CA SER A 162 0.79 -2.78 18.98
C SER A 162 0.51 -3.78 17.86
N MET A 163 0.41 -3.26 16.64
CA MET A 163 0.25 -4.04 15.41
C MET A 163 1.54 -3.99 14.57
N ARG A 164 2.69 -3.96 15.24
CA ARG A 164 3.99 -4.15 14.58
C ARG A 164 4.27 -5.66 14.51
N LEU A 165 4.75 -6.15 13.37
CA LEU A 165 4.91 -7.58 13.14
C LEU A 165 5.93 -8.20 14.10
N GLU A 166 7.03 -7.50 14.37
CA GLU A 166 8.07 -7.87 15.34
C GLU A 166 7.55 -7.95 16.78
N HIS A 167 6.60 -7.08 17.17
CA HIS A 167 5.98 -7.15 18.49
C HIS A 167 5.03 -8.35 18.60
N LEU A 168 4.18 -8.56 17.58
CA LEU A 168 3.20 -9.64 17.56
C LEU A 168 3.87 -11.02 17.55
N THR A 169 4.87 -11.20 16.70
CA THR A 169 5.63 -12.46 16.61
C THR A 169 6.32 -12.80 17.92
N LYS A 170 7.00 -11.82 18.54
CA LYS A 170 7.62 -11.98 19.87
C LYS A 170 6.60 -12.37 20.94
N ALA A 171 5.44 -11.70 20.99
CA ALA A 171 4.41 -11.97 21.97
C ALA A 171 3.77 -13.38 21.81
N ASN A 172 3.76 -13.91 20.59
CA ASN A 172 3.14 -15.20 20.26
C ASN A 172 4.16 -16.34 20.06
N GLY A 173 5.43 -16.15 20.45
CA GLY A 173 6.46 -17.19 20.37
C GLY A 173 6.84 -17.61 18.94
N VAL A 174 6.65 -16.72 17.96
CA VAL A 174 7.05 -16.92 16.57
C VAL A 174 8.49 -16.44 16.38
N ALA A 175 9.33 -17.27 15.77
CA ALA A 175 10.68 -16.88 15.40
C ALA A 175 10.66 -15.73 14.39
N HIS A 176 11.42 -14.68 14.69
CA HIS A 176 11.59 -13.50 13.84
C HIS A 176 13.04 -13.03 14.02
N GLU A 177 13.96 -13.64 13.26
CA GLU A 177 15.40 -13.51 13.50
C GLU A 177 15.92 -12.12 13.11
N ASN A 178 15.73 -11.73 11.85
CA ASN A 178 16.15 -10.44 11.31
C ASN A 178 14.91 -9.66 10.87
N ALA A 179 14.30 -8.91 11.80
CA ALA A 179 13.29 -7.93 11.40
C ALA A 179 13.90 -6.95 10.38
N HIS A 180 13.16 -6.60 9.34
CA HIS A 180 13.65 -5.80 8.20
C HIS A 180 14.61 -6.56 7.25
N ASP A 181 14.45 -7.89 7.18
CA ASP A 181 14.83 -8.70 6.03
C ASP A 181 13.54 -9.23 5.40
N ALA A 182 13.33 -8.94 4.10
CA ALA A 182 12.06 -9.22 3.44
C ALA A 182 11.61 -10.70 3.60
N MET A 183 12.55 -11.65 3.58
CA MET A 183 12.18 -13.06 3.71
C MET A 183 11.80 -13.43 5.14
N SER A 184 12.50 -12.89 6.14
CA SER A 184 12.13 -13.03 7.55
C SER A 184 10.71 -12.50 7.81
N ASP A 185 10.36 -11.34 7.25
CA ASP A 185 9.03 -10.73 7.38
C ASP A 185 7.93 -11.55 6.64
N VAL A 186 8.26 -12.14 5.48
CA VAL A 186 7.39 -13.11 4.80
C VAL A 186 7.10 -14.34 5.67
N LEU A 187 8.12 -14.95 6.28
CA LEU A 187 7.95 -16.12 7.15
C LEU A 187 7.17 -15.77 8.42
N ALA A 188 7.45 -14.61 9.04
CA ALA A 188 6.70 -14.09 10.16
C ALA A 188 5.21 -13.90 9.81
N THR A 189 4.92 -13.33 8.64
CA THR A 189 3.55 -13.16 8.13
C THR A 189 2.83 -14.50 7.97
N ILE A 190 3.49 -15.49 7.37
CA ILE A 190 2.95 -16.87 7.22
C ILE A 190 2.62 -17.48 8.58
N ASN A 191 3.53 -17.40 9.54
CA ASN A 191 3.36 -17.99 10.86
C ASN A 191 2.25 -17.28 11.66
N MET A 192 2.16 -15.95 11.57
CA MET A 192 1.05 -15.21 12.16
C MET A 192 -0.30 -15.55 11.52
N ALA A 193 -0.34 -15.76 10.20
CA ALA A 193 -1.55 -16.19 9.51
C ALA A 193 -1.98 -17.61 9.96
N LYS A 194 -1.04 -18.54 10.15
CA LYS A 194 -1.31 -19.88 10.73
C LYS A 194 -1.88 -19.79 12.13
N LEU A 195 -1.28 -18.99 13.01
CA LEU A 195 -1.77 -18.80 14.38
C LEU A 195 -3.17 -18.20 14.39
N LEU A 196 -3.42 -17.18 13.58
CA LEU A 196 -4.75 -16.57 13.44
C LEU A 196 -5.79 -17.56 12.93
N LYS A 197 -5.46 -18.35 11.89
CA LYS A 197 -6.34 -19.37 11.32
C LYS A 197 -6.66 -20.46 12.36
N ALA A 198 -5.69 -20.86 13.17
CA ALA A 198 -5.89 -21.85 14.24
C ALA A 198 -6.73 -21.30 15.41
N ALA A 199 -6.47 -20.07 15.84
CA ALA A 199 -7.16 -19.44 16.96
C ALA A 199 -8.61 -19.07 16.61
N GLN A 200 -8.83 -18.51 15.42
CA GLN A 200 -10.12 -17.93 15.01
C GLN A 200 -10.52 -18.33 13.57
N PRO A 201 -10.72 -19.63 13.28
CA PRO A 201 -10.92 -20.14 11.91
C PRO A 201 -12.15 -19.54 11.21
N ARG A 202 -13.28 -19.43 11.93
CA ARG A 202 -14.52 -18.86 11.34
C ARG A 202 -14.35 -17.41 10.92
N MET A 203 -13.62 -16.61 11.72
CA MET A 203 -13.39 -15.20 11.44
C MET A 203 -12.38 -15.03 10.29
N PHE A 204 -11.33 -15.85 10.30
CA PHE A 204 -10.36 -15.92 9.22
C PHE A 204 -11.06 -16.22 7.88
N ASP A 205 -11.87 -17.29 7.82
CA ASP A 205 -12.61 -17.68 6.62
C ASP A 205 -13.59 -16.60 6.16
N TYR A 206 -14.29 -15.97 7.11
CA TYR A 206 -15.23 -14.89 6.84
C TYR A 206 -14.55 -13.69 6.16
N PHE A 207 -13.45 -13.18 6.73
CA PHE A 207 -12.73 -12.04 6.15
C PHE A 207 -11.94 -12.41 4.89
N TYR A 208 -11.47 -13.64 4.79
CA TYR A 208 -10.89 -14.15 3.55
C TYR A 208 -11.92 -14.08 2.42
N GLN A 209 -13.15 -14.56 2.62
CA GLN A 209 -14.21 -14.46 1.60
C GLN A 209 -14.58 -13.02 1.26
N LEU A 210 -14.58 -12.14 2.26
CA LEU A 210 -14.90 -10.73 2.07
C LEU A 210 -13.79 -9.93 1.38
N ARG A 211 -12.58 -10.44 1.16
CA ARG A 211 -11.60 -9.75 0.30
C ARG A 211 -12.13 -9.45 -1.12
N ASN A 212 -13.15 -10.20 -1.56
CA ASN A 212 -13.82 -9.98 -2.83
C ASN A 212 -14.79 -8.78 -2.77
N LYS A 213 -14.55 -7.77 -3.62
CA LYS A 213 -15.36 -6.55 -3.67
C LYS A 213 -16.86 -6.80 -3.85
N ASN A 214 -17.26 -7.81 -4.63
CA ASN A 214 -18.68 -8.12 -4.86
C ASN A 214 -19.36 -8.67 -3.61
N LYS A 215 -18.61 -9.41 -2.78
CA LYS A 215 -19.11 -9.91 -1.48
C LYS A 215 -19.24 -8.79 -0.47
N ILE A 216 -18.28 -7.86 -0.42
CA ILE A 216 -18.40 -6.66 0.43
C ILE A 216 -19.58 -5.80 0.01
N SER A 217 -19.76 -5.56 -1.30
CA SER A 217 -20.88 -4.74 -1.80
C SER A 217 -22.25 -5.27 -1.37
N GLN A 218 -22.40 -6.58 -1.16
CA GLN A 218 -23.65 -7.19 -0.68
C GLN A 218 -23.99 -6.83 0.78
N LEU A 219 -23.00 -6.41 1.58
CA LEU A 219 -23.22 -5.93 2.95
C LEU A 219 -23.68 -4.47 3.00
N ILE A 220 -23.46 -3.71 1.92
CA ILE A 220 -23.64 -2.27 1.89
C ILE A 220 -25.06 -1.95 1.41
N ASP A 221 -25.90 -1.52 2.34
CA ASP A 221 -27.25 -1.04 2.05
C ASP A 221 -27.37 0.45 2.40
N ILE A 222 -27.27 1.28 1.36
CA ILE A 222 -27.39 2.75 1.46
C ILE A 222 -28.83 3.25 1.57
N VAL A 223 -29.82 2.39 1.25
CA VAL A 223 -31.23 2.77 1.26
C VAL A 223 -31.75 2.72 2.69
N GLU A 224 -31.52 1.61 3.37
CA GLU A 224 -31.88 1.44 4.79
C GLU A 224 -30.85 2.03 5.75
N ILE A 225 -29.71 2.50 5.23
CA ILE A 225 -28.56 2.99 5.99
C ILE A 225 -28.16 1.91 7.01
N THR A 226 -27.96 0.69 6.54
CA THR A 226 -27.72 -0.46 7.44
C THR A 226 -26.36 -0.32 8.12
N PRO A 227 -26.29 -0.27 9.47
CA PRO A 227 -25.02 -0.11 10.16
C PRO A 227 -24.16 -1.37 10.03
N LEU A 228 -22.85 -1.16 9.92
CA LEU A 228 -21.84 -2.20 9.81
C LEU A 228 -20.75 -1.98 10.85
N VAL A 229 -20.17 -3.06 11.33
CA VAL A 229 -18.87 -3.01 12.03
C VAL A 229 -17.80 -2.75 10.98
N HIS A 230 -16.93 -1.79 11.24
CA HIS A 230 -15.75 -1.53 10.43
C HIS A 230 -14.50 -1.49 11.28
N VAL A 231 -13.48 -2.25 10.86
CA VAL A 231 -12.14 -2.21 11.48
C VAL A 231 -11.16 -1.55 10.51
N SER A 232 -10.39 -0.60 10.99
CA SER A 232 -9.43 0.15 10.18
C SER A 232 -8.42 0.90 11.05
N GLY A 233 -7.16 0.88 10.64
CA GLY A 233 -6.09 1.69 11.25
C GLY A 233 -6.42 3.18 11.46
N MET A 234 -7.27 3.78 10.60
CA MET A 234 -7.68 5.19 10.73
C MET A 234 -8.46 5.52 12.02
N PHE A 235 -9.09 4.54 12.67
CA PHE A 235 -9.76 4.76 13.96
C PHE A 235 -8.76 4.85 15.13
N GLY A 236 -7.54 4.34 14.92
CA GLY A 236 -6.45 4.36 15.91
C GLY A 236 -6.56 3.28 16.98
N ALA A 237 -5.42 3.04 17.64
CA ALA A 237 -5.28 2.02 18.69
C ALA A 237 -6.14 2.32 19.93
N LEU A 238 -6.34 3.60 20.24
CA LEU A 238 -7.20 4.07 21.34
C LEU A 238 -8.65 3.58 21.24
N ARG A 239 -9.14 3.37 20.01
CA ARG A 239 -10.50 2.85 19.74
C ARG A 239 -10.47 1.38 19.35
N SER A 240 -9.37 0.67 19.67
CA SER A 240 -9.14 -0.71 19.24
C SER A 240 -9.34 -0.92 17.73
N TYR A 241 -9.08 0.11 16.93
CA TYR A 241 -9.28 0.15 15.48
C TYR A 241 -10.71 -0.11 14.99
N VAL A 242 -11.74 -0.05 15.84
CA VAL A 242 -13.12 -0.44 15.48
C VAL A 242 -14.11 0.69 15.65
N SER A 243 -15.14 0.70 14.79
CA SER A 243 -16.34 1.52 14.97
C SER A 243 -17.56 0.86 14.34
N LEU A 244 -18.75 1.33 14.71
CA LEU A 244 -19.95 1.16 13.90
C LEU A 244 -20.01 2.29 12.86
N VAL A 245 -20.25 1.93 11.61
CA VAL A 245 -20.35 2.88 10.49
C VAL A 245 -21.67 2.71 9.75
N ALA A 246 -22.16 3.80 9.17
CA ALA A 246 -23.34 3.82 8.33
C ALA A 246 -22.99 4.22 6.90
N PRO A 247 -23.39 3.46 5.87
CA PRO A 247 -23.17 3.85 4.48
C PRO A 247 -24.18 4.92 4.06
N LEU A 248 -23.70 6.04 3.52
CA LEU A 248 -24.55 7.18 3.15
C LEU A 248 -24.72 7.31 1.63
N ALA A 249 -23.65 7.10 0.86
CA ALA A 249 -23.68 7.15 -0.59
C ALA A 249 -22.47 6.41 -1.20
N TRP A 250 -22.61 5.99 -2.45
CA TRP A 250 -21.44 5.69 -3.28
C TRP A 250 -20.75 7.00 -3.65
N HIS A 251 -19.41 6.96 -3.77
CA HIS A 251 -18.65 8.11 -4.23
C HIS A 251 -19.06 8.44 -5.69
N PRO A 252 -19.22 9.73 -6.06
CA PRO A 252 -19.65 10.14 -7.40
C PRO A 252 -18.71 9.66 -8.51
N ASP A 253 -17.40 9.83 -8.35
CA ASP A 253 -16.42 9.42 -9.37
C ASP A 253 -15.78 8.04 -9.14
N ASN A 254 -15.35 7.75 -7.91
CA ASN A 254 -14.68 6.49 -7.59
C ASN A 254 -15.69 5.35 -7.31
N LYS A 255 -15.96 4.55 -8.35
CA LYS A 255 -16.88 3.38 -8.27
C LYS A 255 -16.53 2.33 -7.21
N ASN A 256 -15.32 2.33 -6.66
CA ASN A 256 -14.91 1.41 -5.61
C ASN A 256 -14.95 2.05 -4.20
N ALA A 257 -15.44 3.28 -4.04
CA ALA A 257 -15.50 3.96 -2.76
C ALA A 257 -16.95 4.18 -2.30
N VAL A 258 -17.19 3.90 -1.02
CA VAL A 258 -18.44 4.23 -0.31
C VAL A 258 -18.15 5.29 0.73
N ILE A 259 -18.99 6.32 0.77
CA ILE A 259 -18.99 7.35 1.80
C ILE A 259 -19.69 6.78 3.04
N MET A 260 -18.91 6.60 4.10
CA MET A 260 -19.34 6.03 5.37
C MET A 260 -19.28 7.09 6.47
N CYS A 261 -20.29 7.14 7.32
CA CYS A 261 -20.27 7.94 8.55
C CYS A 261 -19.83 7.08 9.74
N ASP A 262 -18.92 7.59 10.55
CA ASP A 262 -18.52 7.02 11.84
C ASP A 262 -19.59 7.31 12.89
N LEU A 263 -20.37 6.31 13.27
CA LEU A 263 -21.49 6.47 14.20
C LEU A 263 -21.05 6.69 15.64
N SER A 264 -19.79 6.40 15.99
CA SER A 264 -19.25 6.64 17.33
C SER A 264 -18.67 8.04 17.51
N ALA A 265 -18.71 8.88 16.48
CA ALA A 265 -18.21 10.25 16.52
C ALA A 265 -19.35 11.28 16.60
N ASP A 266 -18.99 12.55 16.79
CA ASP A 266 -19.93 13.67 16.78
C ASP A 266 -20.40 13.97 15.35
N ILE A 267 -21.69 13.74 15.08
CA ILE A 267 -22.32 13.95 13.77
C ILE A 267 -22.93 15.34 13.58
N SER A 268 -22.89 16.20 14.60
CA SER A 268 -23.42 17.57 14.53
C SER A 268 -22.88 18.36 13.33
N PRO A 269 -21.59 18.26 12.95
CA PRO A 269 -21.08 18.91 11.74
C PRO A 269 -21.85 18.52 10.47
N LEU A 270 -22.28 17.27 10.35
CA LEU A 270 -23.03 16.80 9.17
C LEU A 270 -24.44 17.38 9.11
N VAL A 271 -25.03 17.74 10.25
CA VAL A 271 -26.36 18.35 10.32
C VAL A 271 -26.25 19.86 10.10
N GLU A 272 -25.35 20.50 10.84
CA GLU A 272 -25.30 21.96 11.00
C GLU A 272 -24.58 22.69 9.87
N LEU A 273 -23.51 22.11 9.32
CA LEU A 273 -22.64 22.80 8.37
C LEU A 273 -23.14 22.64 6.93
N ASP A 274 -22.85 23.67 6.12
CA ASP A 274 -22.98 23.61 4.68
C ASP A 274 -21.81 22.82 4.03
N VAL A 275 -21.90 22.59 2.72
CA VAL A 275 -20.93 21.78 1.97
C VAL A 275 -19.52 22.40 1.97
N GLN A 276 -19.42 23.72 1.86
CA GLN A 276 -18.13 24.42 1.80
C GLN A 276 -17.41 24.40 3.17
N GLN A 277 -18.18 24.57 4.24
CA GLN A 277 -17.71 24.45 5.62
C GLN A 277 -17.29 23.00 5.93
N LEU A 278 -18.11 22.02 5.54
CA LEU A 278 -17.77 20.60 5.67
C LEU A 278 -16.48 20.26 4.93
N ARG A 279 -16.31 20.75 3.70
CA ARG A 279 -15.13 20.50 2.89
C ARG A 279 -13.87 21.06 3.54
N THR A 280 -13.91 22.32 3.96
CA THR A 280 -12.81 22.94 4.69
C THR A 280 -12.44 22.10 5.90
N ARG A 281 -13.44 21.75 6.73
CA ARG A 281 -13.24 21.02 7.98
C ARG A 281 -12.78 19.57 7.78
N LEU A 282 -13.20 18.90 6.71
CA LEU A 282 -12.76 17.54 6.38
C LEU A 282 -11.27 17.50 6.00
N TYR A 283 -10.78 18.55 5.33
CA TYR A 283 -9.39 18.63 4.85
C TYR A 283 -8.46 19.43 5.74
N THR A 284 -8.97 20.05 6.81
CA THR A 284 -8.14 20.62 7.87
C THR A 284 -7.57 19.52 8.77
N PRO A 285 -6.24 19.45 8.97
CA PRO A 285 -5.64 18.51 9.91
C PRO A 285 -6.22 18.64 11.32
N LYS A 286 -6.39 17.52 12.02
CA LYS A 286 -7.01 17.50 13.37
C LYS A 286 -6.32 18.45 14.37
N ALA A 287 -5.00 18.61 14.27
CA ALA A 287 -4.22 19.51 15.12
C ALA A 287 -4.58 21.00 14.93
N GLU A 288 -5.12 21.36 13.77
CA GLU A 288 -5.48 22.73 13.40
C GLU A 288 -6.96 23.05 13.65
N LEU A 289 -7.77 22.07 14.06
CA LEU A 289 -9.21 22.24 14.29
C LEU A 289 -9.57 23.02 15.57
N ALA A 290 -8.59 23.50 16.35
CA ALA A 290 -8.80 24.36 17.53
C ALA A 290 -9.88 23.87 18.52
N GLY A 291 -9.98 22.54 18.72
CA GLY A 291 -10.96 21.91 19.63
C GLY A 291 -12.31 21.56 18.98
N ALA A 292 -12.52 21.91 17.71
CA ALA A 292 -13.71 21.55 16.96
C ALA A 292 -13.66 20.06 16.54
N SER A 293 -14.80 19.35 16.62
CA SER A 293 -14.90 17.96 16.17
C SER A 293 -14.57 17.83 14.66
N PRO A 294 -13.80 16.82 14.22
CA PRO A 294 -13.61 16.56 12.80
C PRO A 294 -14.93 16.09 12.15
N VAL A 295 -15.02 16.19 10.82
CA VAL A 295 -16.16 15.63 10.08
C VAL A 295 -16.13 14.10 10.20
N PRO A 296 -17.16 13.42 10.72
CA PRO A 296 -17.14 11.99 11.00
C PRO A 296 -17.44 11.15 9.75
N VAL A 297 -16.75 11.44 8.64
CA VAL A 297 -16.93 10.78 7.36
C VAL A 297 -15.61 10.22 6.88
N LYS A 298 -15.67 9.03 6.29
CA LYS A 298 -14.53 8.39 5.65
C LYS A 298 -14.96 7.66 4.39
N LEU A 299 -14.00 7.44 3.50
CA LEU A 299 -14.19 6.56 2.33
C LEU A 299 -13.75 5.14 2.66
N VAL A 300 -14.65 4.17 2.44
CA VAL A 300 -14.32 2.75 2.46
C VAL A 300 -14.17 2.26 1.03
N HIS A 301 -12.96 1.79 0.70
CA HIS A 301 -12.60 1.36 -0.65
C HIS A 301 -12.77 -0.16 -0.78
N ILE A 302 -13.82 -0.63 -1.45
CA ILE A 302 -14.19 -2.06 -1.52
C ILE A 302 -13.15 -2.93 -2.25
N ASN A 303 -12.24 -2.33 -3.03
CA ASN A 303 -11.14 -3.01 -3.71
C ASN A 303 -9.83 -3.04 -2.90
N LYS A 304 -9.84 -2.53 -1.66
CA LYS A 304 -8.70 -2.51 -0.73
C LYS A 304 -8.95 -3.41 0.50
N CYS A 305 -9.68 -4.52 0.29
CA CYS A 305 -10.03 -5.53 1.29
C CYS A 305 -10.47 -4.97 2.66
N PRO A 306 -11.41 -4.01 2.72
CA PRO A 306 -11.79 -3.40 3.98
C PRO A 306 -12.52 -4.40 4.87
N ILE A 307 -12.24 -4.36 6.17
CA ILE A 307 -12.92 -5.20 7.15
C ILE A 307 -14.30 -4.61 7.42
N LEU A 308 -15.34 -5.26 6.89
CA LEU A 308 -16.75 -4.96 7.18
C LEU A 308 -17.47 -6.22 7.68
N ALA A 309 -18.36 -6.05 8.63
CA ALA A 309 -19.24 -7.13 9.10
C ALA A 309 -20.60 -6.58 9.54
N PRO A 310 -21.66 -7.40 9.55
CA PRO A 310 -22.94 -7.01 10.15
C PRO A 310 -22.75 -6.49 11.57
N GLU A 311 -23.55 -5.49 11.96
CA GLU A 311 -23.52 -4.87 13.30
C GLU A 311 -23.45 -5.90 14.44
N LYS A 312 -24.23 -6.99 14.36
CA LYS A 312 -24.28 -8.08 15.35
C LYS A 312 -22.95 -8.83 15.56
N THR A 313 -21.96 -8.63 14.70
CA THR A 313 -20.63 -9.23 14.84
C THR A 313 -19.90 -8.66 16.05
N LEU A 314 -20.14 -7.38 16.37
CA LEU A 314 -19.68 -6.71 17.58
C LEU A 314 -20.62 -7.08 18.74
N ARG A 315 -20.18 -8.00 19.59
CA ARG A 315 -20.97 -8.46 20.73
C ARG A 315 -20.96 -7.39 21.84
N PRO A 316 -21.95 -7.37 22.74
CA PRO A 316 -21.98 -6.41 23.86
C PRO A 316 -20.66 -6.38 24.66
N GLU A 317 -20.10 -7.54 24.96
CA GLU A 317 -18.82 -7.64 25.68
C GLU A 317 -17.62 -7.10 24.89
N ASP A 318 -17.64 -7.21 23.55
CA ASP A 318 -16.59 -6.64 22.70
C ASP A 318 -16.75 -5.12 22.61
N ALA A 319 -17.99 -4.62 22.54
CA ALA A 319 -18.27 -3.18 22.54
C ALA A 319 -17.81 -2.52 23.85
N GLU A 320 -18.06 -3.16 24.99
CA GLU A 320 -17.57 -2.72 26.30
C GLU A 320 -16.03 -2.70 26.35
N ARG A 321 -15.38 -3.79 25.95
CA ARG A 321 -13.91 -3.90 25.92
C ARG A 321 -13.25 -2.87 24.99
N THR A 322 -13.88 -2.58 23.86
CA THR A 322 -13.34 -1.68 22.83
C THR A 322 -13.74 -0.21 23.05
N GLY A 323 -14.65 0.06 23.99
CA GLY A 323 -15.16 1.40 24.29
C GLY A 323 -16.16 1.95 23.27
N VAL A 324 -16.76 1.08 22.43
CA VAL A 324 -17.77 1.49 21.45
C VAL A 324 -19.12 1.67 22.16
N ASP A 325 -19.56 2.92 22.30
CA ASP A 325 -20.89 3.27 22.81
C ASP A 325 -21.97 2.96 21.76
N ARG A 326 -22.65 1.81 21.91
CA ARG A 326 -23.70 1.37 20.98
C ARG A 326 -24.94 2.26 21.04
N ASP A 327 -25.29 2.81 22.19
CA ASP A 327 -26.48 3.66 22.33
C ASP A 327 -26.27 5.00 21.64
N LEU A 328 -25.06 5.59 21.75
CA LEU A 328 -24.66 6.73 20.93
C LEU A 328 -24.74 6.40 19.44
N CYS A 329 -24.21 5.26 19.02
CA CYS A 329 -24.22 4.86 17.61
C CYS A 329 -25.65 4.75 17.05
N MET A 330 -26.57 4.15 17.82
CA MET A 330 -27.97 4.01 17.41
C MET A 330 -28.70 5.36 17.37
N ARG A 331 -28.46 6.25 18.34
CA ARG A 331 -29.00 7.63 18.30
C ARG A 331 -28.49 8.41 17.08
N ASN A 332 -27.21 8.29 16.77
CA ASN A 332 -26.61 8.93 15.59
C ASN A 332 -27.22 8.35 14.30
N LEU A 333 -27.42 7.03 14.23
CA LEU A 333 -28.08 6.39 13.10
C LEU A 333 -29.52 6.88 12.90
N GLU A 334 -30.31 7.03 13.98
CA GLU A 334 -31.65 7.60 13.91
C GLU A 334 -31.64 9.04 13.40
N THR A 335 -30.68 9.85 13.86
CA THR A 335 -30.50 11.22 13.37
C THR A 335 -30.19 11.24 11.89
N LEU A 336 -29.27 10.40 11.40
CA LEU A 336 -28.96 10.30 9.96
C LEU A 336 -30.19 9.91 9.13
N ARG A 337 -31.01 8.97 9.61
CA ARG A 337 -32.26 8.55 8.94
C ARG A 337 -33.32 9.66 8.88
N LYS A 338 -33.35 10.54 9.90
CA LYS A 338 -34.27 11.69 9.95
C LYS A 338 -33.81 12.87 9.08
N ASN A 339 -32.55 12.89 8.64
CA ASN A 339 -31.92 13.97 7.88
C ASN A 339 -31.37 13.45 6.53
N PRO A 340 -32.23 12.96 5.61
CA PRO A 340 -31.81 12.35 4.35
C PRO A 340 -31.05 13.30 3.42
N GLU A 341 -31.20 14.62 3.60
CA GLU A 341 -30.47 15.65 2.86
C GLU A 341 -28.95 15.62 3.09
N ILE A 342 -28.47 15.03 4.21
CA ILE A 342 -27.04 14.81 4.47
C ILE A 342 -26.39 14.02 3.34
N ARG A 343 -27.12 13.05 2.75
CA ARG A 343 -26.64 12.27 1.62
C ARG A 343 -26.27 13.17 0.44
N ASN A 344 -27.12 14.12 0.09
CA ASN A 344 -26.89 15.03 -1.04
C ASN A 344 -25.71 15.97 -0.74
N LYS A 345 -25.60 16.47 0.50
CA LYS A 345 -24.46 17.29 0.93
C LYS A 345 -23.14 16.55 0.74
N LEU A 346 -23.09 15.27 1.10
CA LEU A 346 -21.87 14.46 0.95
C LEU A 346 -21.56 14.13 -0.51
N ILE A 347 -22.56 13.84 -1.34
CA ILE A 347 -22.34 13.63 -2.78
C ILE A 347 -21.76 14.91 -3.39
N GLU A 348 -22.31 16.08 -3.08
CA GLU A 348 -21.80 17.37 -3.55
C GLU A 348 -20.37 17.62 -3.05
N LEU A 349 -20.11 17.35 -1.76
CA LEU A 349 -18.79 17.50 -1.16
C LEU A 349 -17.72 16.73 -1.93
N PHE A 350 -17.99 15.47 -2.29
CA PHE A 350 -17.07 14.56 -2.97
C PHE A 350 -17.11 14.64 -4.51
N SER A 351 -18.05 15.40 -5.11
CA SER A 351 -18.10 15.59 -6.57
C SER A 351 -17.13 16.66 -7.06
N GLU A 352 -16.71 17.57 -6.19
CA GLU A 352 -15.70 18.55 -6.56
C GLU A 352 -14.31 17.91 -6.45
N PRO A 353 -13.55 17.86 -7.56
CA PRO A 353 -12.19 17.34 -7.51
C PRO A 353 -11.35 18.21 -6.58
N GLN A 354 -10.56 17.56 -5.73
CA GLN A 354 -9.50 18.28 -5.04
C GLN A 354 -8.54 18.85 -6.08
N VAL A 355 -8.32 20.16 -6.04
CA VAL A 355 -7.32 20.83 -6.87
C VAL A 355 -5.96 20.52 -6.27
N PHE A 356 -5.37 19.42 -6.72
CA PHE A 356 -3.95 19.16 -6.52
C PHE A 356 -3.18 19.79 -7.67
N THR A 357 -2.01 20.36 -7.37
CA THR A 357 -1.04 20.68 -8.42
C THR A 357 -0.64 19.37 -9.07
N GLU A 358 -1.00 19.17 -10.34
CA GLU A 358 -0.54 18.01 -11.09
C GLU A 358 0.99 18.01 -11.10
N SER A 359 1.60 16.85 -10.83
CA SER A 359 3.05 16.71 -10.93
C SER A 359 3.42 16.51 -12.39
N ASP A 360 4.43 17.24 -12.86
CA ASP A 360 5.02 17.05 -14.18
C ASP A 360 5.90 15.78 -14.27
N ASP A 361 6.15 15.10 -13.14
CA ASP A 361 6.96 13.89 -13.09
C ASP A 361 6.13 12.66 -13.48
N VAL A 362 6.44 12.07 -14.64
CA VAL A 362 5.72 10.90 -15.18
C VAL A 362 5.67 9.71 -14.22
N ASP A 363 6.66 9.55 -13.33
CA ASP A 363 6.69 8.44 -12.37
C ASP A 363 5.57 8.54 -11.32
N THR A 364 4.97 9.72 -11.14
CA THR A 364 3.87 9.96 -10.19
C THR A 364 2.48 9.93 -10.84
N GLN A 365 2.42 9.79 -12.16
CA GLN A 365 1.20 9.97 -12.95
C GLN A 365 0.41 8.66 -13.20
N ILE A 366 0.72 7.58 -12.48
CA ILE A 366 0.01 6.28 -12.61
C ILE A 366 -1.51 6.41 -12.45
N TYR A 367 -1.97 7.35 -11.62
CA TYR A 367 -3.39 7.58 -11.33
C TYR A 367 -4.07 8.62 -12.22
N ASN A 368 -3.37 9.19 -13.22
CA ASN A 368 -3.93 10.16 -14.18
C ASN A 368 -4.85 9.51 -15.24
N GLY A 369 -5.08 8.21 -15.15
CA GLY A 369 -6.00 7.48 -16.02
C GLY A 369 -5.52 6.08 -16.36
N PHE A 370 -6.44 5.23 -16.81
CA PHE A 370 -6.10 3.92 -17.36
C PHE A 370 -5.65 4.06 -18.81
N PHE A 371 -4.63 3.30 -19.19
CA PHE A 371 -4.20 3.21 -20.58
C PHE A 371 -5.28 2.59 -21.48
N SER A 372 -5.31 2.99 -22.75
CA SER A 372 -6.24 2.43 -23.74
C SER A 372 -5.86 0.99 -24.11
N PRO A 373 -6.75 0.21 -24.73
CA PRO A 373 -6.39 -1.11 -25.28
C PRO A 373 -5.26 -1.05 -26.32
N SER A 374 -5.20 0.04 -27.09
CA SER A 374 -4.14 0.30 -28.08
C SER A 374 -2.80 0.46 -27.37
N ASP A 375 -2.72 1.38 -26.40
CA ASP A 375 -1.50 1.60 -25.63
C ASP A 375 -1.05 0.34 -24.88
N ARG A 376 -1.98 -0.44 -24.27
CA ARG A 376 -1.65 -1.72 -23.64
C ARG A 376 -0.98 -2.70 -24.61
N SER A 377 -1.49 -2.80 -25.84
CA SER A 377 -0.88 -3.63 -26.88
C SER A 377 0.52 -3.14 -27.24
N THR A 378 0.73 -1.82 -27.26
CA THR A 378 2.06 -1.21 -27.43
C THR A 378 3.00 -1.53 -26.27
N MET A 379 2.51 -1.56 -25.03
CA MET A 379 3.32 -1.99 -23.87
C MET A 379 3.79 -3.44 -24.01
N ASP A 380 2.93 -4.32 -24.50
CA ASP A 380 3.28 -5.72 -24.74
C ASP A 380 4.40 -5.82 -25.80
N ILE A 381 4.29 -5.07 -26.90
CA ILE A 381 5.34 -4.99 -27.93
C ILE A 381 6.67 -4.50 -27.32
N ILE A 382 6.66 -3.47 -26.46
CA ILE A 382 7.86 -2.98 -25.79
C ILE A 382 8.50 -4.08 -24.93
N ARG A 383 7.70 -4.81 -24.13
CA ARG A 383 8.21 -5.87 -23.23
C ARG A 383 8.75 -7.09 -23.97
N GLU A 384 8.13 -7.46 -25.10
CA GLU A 384 8.53 -8.61 -25.91
C GLU A 384 9.73 -8.31 -26.81
N THR A 385 10.02 -7.03 -27.07
CA THR A 385 11.16 -6.61 -27.87
C THR A 385 12.46 -6.68 -27.08
N SER A 386 13.47 -7.33 -27.64
CA SER A 386 14.81 -7.38 -27.02
C SER A 386 15.41 -5.97 -26.87
N PRO A 387 16.14 -5.66 -25.78
CA PRO A 387 16.64 -4.32 -25.48
C PRO A 387 17.38 -3.63 -26.64
N GLN A 388 18.28 -4.33 -27.33
CA GLN A 388 19.01 -3.79 -28.49
C GLN A 388 18.13 -3.34 -29.67
N ASN A 389 16.89 -3.83 -29.76
CA ASN A 389 15.95 -3.47 -30.82
C ASN A 389 14.95 -2.39 -30.40
N LEU A 390 14.89 -2.02 -29.11
CA LEU A 390 13.98 -0.97 -28.62
C LEU A 390 14.15 0.38 -29.34
N PRO A 391 15.37 0.84 -29.67
CA PRO A 391 15.55 2.11 -30.39
C PRO A 391 14.98 2.11 -31.81
N ALA A 392 14.80 0.94 -32.42
CA ALA A 392 14.30 0.80 -33.79
C ALA A 392 12.76 0.68 -33.86
N LEU A 393 12.07 0.64 -32.71
CA LEU A 393 10.61 0.58 -32.67
C LEU A 393 9.99 1.92 -33.06
N GLU A 394 9.18 1.91 -34.12
CA GLU A 394 8.30 3.03 -34.48
C GLU A 394 6.97 2.87 -33.76
N LEU A 395 6.85 3.50 -32.58
CA LEU A 395 5.66 3.41 -31.74
C LEU A 395 4.81 4.67 -31.84
N SER A 396 3.49 4.48 -31.88
CA SER A 396 2.52 5.55 -31.69
C SER A 396 1.85 5.37 -30.33
N PHE A 397 1.80 6.44 -29.54
CA PHE A 397 1.17 6.45 -28.22
C PHE A 397 -0.06 7.34 -28.23
N GLU A 398 -1.18 6.87 -27.69
CA GLU A 398 -2.36 7.70 -27.45
C GLU A 398 -2.20 8.50 -26.16
N ASP A 399 -1.74 7.83 -25.09
CA ASP A 399 -1.46 8.45 -23.81
C ASP A 399 -0.13 9.20 -23.80
N LYS A 400 -0.17 10.48 -23.36
CA LYS A 400 0.99 11.38 -23.34
C LYS A 400 2.11 10.90 -22.41
N ARG A 401 1.79 10.10 -21.38
CA ARG A 401 2.76 9.57 -20.41
C ARG A 401 3.73 8.59 -21.05
N MET A 402 3.27 7.82 -22.04
CA MET A 402 3.99 6.69 -22.62
C MET A 402 5.33 7.08 -23.25
N LYS A 403 5.40 8.25 -23.89
CA LYS A 403 6.62 8.71 -24.54
C LYS A 403 7.75 8.90 -23.52
N GLU A 404 7.47 9.59 -22.44
CA GLU A 404 8.45 9.84 -21.37
C GLU A 404 8.75 8.56 -20.58
N LEU A 405 7.74 7.74 -20.28
CA LEU A 405 7.95 6.41 -19.69
C LEU A 405 8.90 5.55 -20.52
N PHE A 406 8.74 5.55 -21.84
CA PHE A 406 9.57 4.73 -22.72
C PHE A 406 11.02 5.21 -22.75
N PHE A 407 11.21 6.53 -22.78
CA PHE A 407 12.53 7.12 -22.67
C PHE A 407 13.20 6.74 -21.34
N ARG A 408 12.53 6.97 -20.19
CA ARG A 408 13.08 6.65 -18.87
C ARG A 408 13.32 5.15 -18.67
N TYR A 409 12.44 4.30 -19.20
CA TYR A 409 12.61 2.85 -19.16
C TYR A 409 13.89 2.41 -19.87
N LYS A 410 14.16 2.92 -21.08
CA LYS A 410 15.41 2.65 -21.79
C LYS A 410 16.62 3.20 -21.03
N ALA A 411 16.54 4.45 -20.57
CA ALA A 411 17.67 5.10 -19.91
C ALA A 411 18.07 4.45 -18.59
N ARG A 412 17.09 4.07 -17.76
CA ARG A 412 17.33 3.42 -16.46
C ARG A 412 17.77 1.97 -16.59
N ASN A 413 17.18 1.21 -17.52
CA ASN A 413 17.40 -0.24 -17.59
C ASN A 413 18.44 -0.67 -18.62
N TYR A 414 18.58 0.08 -19.71
CA TYR A 414 19.41 -0.26 -20.86
C TYR A 414 20.16 0.98 -21.41
N PRO A 415 20.94 1.70 -20.59
CA PRO A 415 21.57 2.96 -20.98
C PRO A 415 22.49 2.85 -22.21
N ALA A 416 23.07 1.66 -22.43
CA ALA A 416 23.89 1.38 -23.61
C ALA A 416 23.12 1.42 -24.95
N THR A 417 21.79 1.42 -24.92
CA THR A 417 20.93 1.48 -26.12
C THR A 417 20.55 2.91 -26.51
N LEU A 418 20.88 3.90 -25.68
CA LEU A 418 20.54 5.30 -25.95
C LEU A 418 21.38 5.88 -27.09
N SER A 419 20.73 6.65 -27.96
CA SER A 419 21.43 7.50 -28.93
C SER A 419 22.21 8.63 -28.24
N TYR A 420 23.08 9.33 -28.97
CA TYR A 420 23.80 10.48 -28.41
C TYR A 420 22.86 11.56 -27.85
N ASP A 421 21.80 11.90 -28.60
CA ASP A 421 20.84 12.91 -28.17
C ASP A 421 20.06 12.44 -26.93
N GLU A 422 19.71 11.17 -26.86
CA GLU A 422 19.06 10.58 -25.68
C GLU A 422 19.99 10.55 -24.46
N GLN A 423 21.28 10.30 -24.64
CA GLN A 423 22.27 10.38 -23.56
C GLN A 423 22.40 11.81 -23.03
N GLN A 424 22.41 12.82 -23.91
CA GLN A 424 22.43 14.23 -23.49
C GLN A 424 21.15 14.61 -22.75
N HIS A 425 19.99 14.15 -23.22
CA HIS A 425 18.72 14.36 -22.54
C HIS A 425 18.71 13.71 -21.15
N TRP A 426 19.22 12.47 -21.04
CA TRP A 426 19.32 11.77 -19.75
C TRP A 426 20.28 12.46 -18.78
N LEU A 427 21.42 12.94 -19.28
CA LEU A 427 22.37 13.71 -18.49
C LEU A 427 21.73 15.00 -17.94
N GLN A 428 20.92 15.69 -18.75
CA GLN A 428 20.19 16.87 -18.28
C GLN A 428 19.17 16.51 -17.20
N HIS A 429 18.36 15.46 -17.41
CA HIS A 429 17.43 14.94 -16.40
C HIS A 429 18.13 14.63 -15.07
N ARG A 430 19.28 13.96 -15.12
CA ARG A 430 20.10 13.69 -13.93
C ARG A 430 20.59 14.97 -13.27
N ARG A 431 21.12 15.94 -14.03
CA ARG A 431 21.57 17.23 -13.47
C ARG A 431 20.45 18.00 -12.78
N ASP A 432 19.24 18.00 -13.36
CA ASP A 432 18.07 18.64 -12.78
C ASP A 432 17.66 17.96 -11.47
N TYR A 433 17.76 16.62 -11.41
CA TYR A 433 17.53 15.87 -10.17
C TYR A 433 18.59 16.16 -9.11
N PHE A 434 19.89 16.05 -9.45
CA PHE A 434 21.03 16.28 -8.57
C PHE A 434 21.40 17.77 -8.47
N SER A 435 20.41 18.63 -8.27
CA SER A 435 20.66 20.06 -8.04
C SER A 435 21.54 20.28 -6.81
N GLU A 436 22.28 21.39 -6.79
CA GLU A 436 23.13 21.78 -5.65
C GLU A 436 22.34 21.82 -4.33
N GLU A 437 21.11 22.34 -4.38
CA GLU A 437 20.18 22.37 -3.26
C GLU A 437 19.88 20.95 -2.74
N ARG A 438 19.42 20.03 -3.61
CA ARG A 438 19.10 18.65 -3.21
C ARG A 438 20.30 17.92 -2.63
N LEU A 439 21.47 18.04 -3.27
CA LEU A 439 22.69 17.39 -2.79
C LEU A 439 23.12 17.96 -1.43
N THR A 440 22.97 19.26 -1.22
CA THR A 440 23.28 19.92 0.05
C THR A 440 22.34 19.45 1.16
N GLU A 441 21.02 19.43 0.91
CA GLU A 441 20.02 18.91 1.86
C GLU A 441 20.29 17.45 2.22
N TYR A 442 20.60 16.62 1.22
CA TYR A 442 20.90 15.21 1.40
C TYR A 442 22.14 15.00 2.29
N MET A 443 23.20 15.77 2.05
CA MET A 443 24.43 15.70 2.85
C MET A 443 24.21 16.21 4.27
N GLN A 444 23.41 17.28 4.46
CA GLN A 444 23.06 17.78 5.79
C GLN A 444 22.24 16.75 6.58
N GLN A 445 21.27 16.10 5.94
CA GLN A 445 20.49 15.02 6.56
C GLN A 445 21.38 13.88 7.02
N ILE A 446 22.31 13.41 6.18
CA ILE A 446 23.27 12.37 6.56
C ILE A 446 24.15 12.80 7.73
N GLN A 447 24.61 14.06 7.76
CA GLN A 447 25.42 14.58 8.87
C GLN A 447 24.66 14.60 10.19
N LEU A 448 23.39 15.01 10.19
CA LEU A 448 22.54 14.98 11.38
C LEU A 448 22.38 13.54 11.91
N LEU A 449 22.09 12.59 11.02
CA LEU A 449 21.93 11.18 11.38
C LEU A 449 23.23 10.54 11.86
N LEU A 450 24.39 10.94 11.32
CA LEU A 450 25.70 10.50 11.79
C LEU A 450 25.97 10.94 13.23
N VAL A 451 25.54 12.15 13.61
CA VAL A 451 25.65 12.65 14.98
C VAL A 451 24.66 11.91 15.90
N GLU A 452 23.41 11.76 15.47
CA GLU A 452 22.37 11.06 16.24
C GLU A 452 22.74 9.61 16.53
N HIS A 453 23.32 8.91 15.55
CA HIS A 453 23.68 7.50 15.64
C HIS A 453 25.19 7.26 15.80
N GLN A 454 25.95 8.22 16.34
CA GLN A 454 27.41 8.14 16.46
C GLN A 454 27.93 6.92 17.25
N HIS A 455 27.08 6.27 18.04
CA HIS A 455 27.40 5.08 18.83
C HIS A 455 26.97 3.76 18.17
N ASP A 456 26.28 3.81 17.03
CA ASP A 456 25.90 2.65 16.23
C ASP A 456 26.83 2.54 15.01
N GLU A 457 27.86 1.70 15.13
CA GLU A 457 28.88 1.55 14.09
C GLU A 457 28.28 1.08 12.76
N LYS A 458 27.27 0.20 12.79
CA LYS A 458 26.61 -0.32 11.58
C LYS A 458 25.89 0.79 10.84
N ARG A 459 25.11 1.62 11.55
CA ARG A 459 24.43 2.79 10.96
C ARG A 459 25.42 3.81 10.43
N CYS A 460 26.49 4.10 11.17
CA CYS A 460 27.54 5.00 10.68
C CYS A 460 28.21 4.49 9.39
N GLN A 461 28.44 3.18 9.26
CA GLN A 461 28.99 2.59 8.03
C GLN A 461 28.02 2.73 6.85
N GLN A 462 26.73 2.48 7.07
CA GLN A 462 25.67 2.66 6.05
C GLN A 462 25.58 4.12 5.57
N LEU A 463 25.59 5.08 6.49
CA LEU A 463 25.56 6.51 6.17
C LEU A 463 26.81 6.96 5.39
N LYS A 464 27.99 6.46 5.76
CA LYS A 464 29.23 6.70 4.99
C LYS A 464 29.17 6.12 3.58
N ALA A 465 28.55 4.94 3.42
CA ALA A 465 28.33 4.35 2.11
C ALA A 465 27.42 5.24 1.24
N LEU A 466 26.39 5.87 1.80
CA LEU A 466 25.55 6.83 1.08
C LEU A 466 26.30 8.07 0.62
N ILE A 467 27.23 8.59 1.43
CA ILE A 467 28.10 9.71 1.01
C ILE A 467 28.94 9.30 -0.21
N SER A 468 29.53 8.10 -0.19
CA SER A 468 30.30 7.60 -1.34
C SER A 468 29.42 7.49 -2.59
N TYR A 469 28.25 6.89 -2.44
CA TYR A 469 27.30 6.70 -3.54
C TYR A 469 26.87 8.02 -4.18
N ALA A 470 26.52 9.02 -3.36
CA ALA A 470 26.12 10.32 -3.85
C ALA A 470 27.26 11.05 -4.58
N ARG A 471 28.51 10.89 -4.13
CA ARG A 471 29.69 11.45 -4.82
C ARG A 471 29.90 10.80 -6.19
N ASP A 472 29.77 9.48 -6.27
CA ASP A 472 29.95 8.74 -7.52
C ASP A 472 28.88 9.08 -8.57
N LEU A 473 27.65 9.42 -8.13
CA LEU A 473 26.56 9.84 -9.02
C LEU A 473 26.66 11.30 -9.47
N ALA A 474 27.25 12.18 -8.65
CA ALA A 474 27.36 13.61 -8.89
C ALA A 474 28.65 14.02 -9.62
N SER A 475 29.64 13.11 -9.70
CA SER A 475 30.84 13.27 -10.54
C SER A 475 30.52 13.08 -12.02
#